data_AF-A0A2E7SR28-F1
#
_entry.id   AF-A0A2E7SR28-F1
#
_cell.length_a   1.000
_cell.length_b   1.000
_cell.length_c   1.000
_cell.angle_alpha   90.00
_cell.angle_beta   90.00
_cell.angle_gamma   90.00
#
_symmetry.space_group_name_H-M   'P 1'
#
loop_
_entity.id
_entity.type
_entity.pdbx_description
1 polymer ?
#
loop_
_entity_poly.entity_id
_entity_poly.type
_entity_poly.pdbx_seq_one_letter_code
_entity_poly.pdbx_strand_id
1 'polypeptide(L)' 'KFPFSLRFKTVEGQVYEVQSTIDFRSWTTLAKIKGTGSEKVFADRRKALFPRQYYRVKLKE' A
#
# COMPACT_ATOMS: atom_id res chain seq x y z
N LYS A 1 -15.46 -3.02 8.14
CA LYS A 1 -14.87 -1.91 7.35
C LYS A 1 -13.44 -1.71 7.87
N PHE A 2 -12.41 -1.76 7.03
CA PHE A 2 -11.03 -1.51 7.47
C PHE A 2 -10.81 0.01 7.56
N PRO A 3 -10.13 0.51 8.60
CA PRO A 3 -10.02 1.95 8.83
C PRO A 3 -9.09 2.65 7.81
N PHE A 4 -8.15 1.92 7.22
CA PHE A 4 -7.20 2.46 6.24
C PHE A 4 -7.20 1.61 4.97
N SER A 5 -7.42 2.28 3.84
CA SER A 5 -7.34 1.66 2.52
C SER A 5 -6.76 2.62 1.50
N LEU A 6 -6.06 2.05 0.51
CA LEU A 6 -5.54 2.77 -0.65
C LEU A 6 -6.22 2.21 -1.88
N ARG A 7 -6.73 3.10 -2.73
CA ARG A 7 -7.31 2.77 -4.02
C ARG A 7 -6.46 3.45 -5.09
N PHE A 8 -5.98 2.67 -6.05
CA PHE A 8 -5.09 3.19 -7.10
C PHE A 8 -5.26 2.39 -8.39
N LYS A 9 -5.10 3.08 -9.53
CA LYS A 9 -5.08 2.44 -10.85
C LYS A 9 -3.75 1.74 -11.05
N THR A 10 -3.78 0.57 -11.65
CA THR A 10 -2.58 -0.21 -11.98
C THR A 10 -2.41 -0.32 -13.48
N VAL A 11 -1.17 -0.41 -13.93
CA VAL A 11 -0.83 -0.77 -15.31
C VAL A 11 -0.60 -2.28 -15.35
N GLU A 12 -1.08 -2.94 -16.40
CA GLU A 12 -0.90 -4.38 -16.55
C GLU A 12 0.59 -4.75 -16.63
N GLY A 13 0.97 -5.83 -15.94
CA GLY A 13 2.35 -6.34 -15.93
C GLY A 13 3.28 -5.65 -14.93
N GLN A 14 2.98 -4.45 -14.46
CA GLN A 14 3.75 -3.76 -13.42
C GLN A 14 3.51 -4.37 -12.03
N VAL A 15 4.48 -4.24 -11.12
CA VAL A 15 4.35 -4.69 -9.73
C VAL A 15 4.44 -3.51 -8.79
N TYR A 16 3.49 -3.40 -7.88
CA TYR A 16 3.42 -2.31 -6.89
C TYR A 16 3.68 -2.84 -5.50
N GLU A 17 4.41 -2.10 -4.68
CA GLU A 17 4.58 -2.35 -3.27
C GLU A 17 3.78 -1.33 -2.45
N VAL A 18 2.90 -1.83 -1.59
CA VAL A 18 2.28 -0.99 -0.57
C VAL A 18 3.19 -1.02 0.65
N GLN A 19 3.60 0.15 1.12
CA GLN A 19 4.54 0.30 2.22
C GLN A 19 3.96 1.19 3.32
N SER A 20 4.38 0.96 4.56
CA SER A 20 4.12 1.88 5.69
C SER A 20 5.40 2.32 6.35
N THR A 21 5.33 3.45 7.05
CA THR A 21 6.43 4.03 7.83
C THR A 21 5.91 4.64 9.14
N ILE A 22 6.83 4.80 10.09
CA ILE A 22 6.62 5.54 11.34
C ILE A 22 7.49 6.79 11.42
N ASP A 23 8.57 6.86 10.64
CA ASP A 23 9.64 7.87 10.73
C ASP A 23 9.91 8.60 9.39
N PHE A 24 9.22 8.20 8.32
CA PHE A 24 9.43 8.63 6.93
C PHE A 24 10.80 8.31 6.33
N ARG A 25 11.68 7.63 7.07
CA ARG A 25 13.02 7.22 6.63
C ARG A 25 13.01 5.75 6.24
N SER A 26 12.45 4.91 7.10
CA SER A 26 12.38 3.47 6.95
C SER A 26 10.98 3.07 6.50
N TRP A 27 10.91 2.28 5.43
CA TRP A 27 9.64 1.85 4.83
C TRP A 27 9.55 0.32 4.82
N THR A 28 8.51 -0.21 5.44
CA THR A 28 8.23 -1.64 5.49
C THR A 28 7.19 -2.00 4.44
N THR A 29 7.52 -2.97 3.58
CA THR A 29 6.57 -3.49 2.58
C THR A 29 5.51 -4.36 3.25
N LEU A 30 4.24 -3.99 3.03
CA LEU A 30 3.06 -4.68 3.55
C LEU A 30 2.47 -5.65 2.53
N ALA A 31 2.52 -5.29 1.26
CA ALA A 31 1.96 -6.09 0.18
C ALA A 31 2.71 -5.83 -1.13
N LYS A 32 2.72 -6.85 -1.99
CA LYS A 32 3.11 -6.76 -3.41
C LYS A 32 1.89 -7.07 -4.26
N ILE A 33 1.57 -6.20 -5.20
CA ILE A 33 0.37 -6.28 -6.02
C ILE A 33 0.80 -6.26 -7.49
N LYS A 34 0.43 -7.31 -8.23
CA LYS A 34 0.59 -7.33 -9.69
C LYS A 34 -0.54 -6.52 -10.31
N GLY A 35 -0.16 -5.56 -11.15
CA GLY A 35 -1.09 -4.71 -11.88
C GLY A 35 -1.78 -5.49 -13.00
N THR A 36 -3.08 -5.22 -13.17
CA THR A 36 -3.94 -5.87 -14.15
C THR A 36 -4.58 -4.87 -15.11
N GLY A 37 -4.05 -3.66 -15.21
CA GLY A 37 -4.65 -2.57 -16.01
C GLY A 37 -5.89 -1.93 -15.38
N SER A 38 -6.35 -2.44 -14.25
CA SER A 38 -7.55 -1.99 -13.54
C SER A 38 -7.23 -1.44 -12.16
N GLU A 39 -8.23 -0.83 -11.53
CA GLU A 39 -8.10 -0.33 -10.17
C GLU A 39 -7.95 -1.46 -9.16
N LYS A 40 -7.06 -1.27 -8.20
CA LYS A 40 -6.88 -2.17 -7.05
C LYS A 40 -7.14 -1.41 -5.77
N VAL A 41 -7.62 -2.15 -4.77
CA VAL A 41 -7.82 -1.66 -3.42
C VAL A 41 -6.97 -2.50 -2.48
N PHE A 42 -6.08 -1.84 -1.76
CA PHE A 42 -5.41 -2.40 -0.59
C PHE A 42 -6.16 -1.94 0.66
N ALA A 43 -6.40 -2.85 1.61
CA ALA A 43 -6.96 -2.53 2.91
C ALA A 43 -6.07 -3.09 4.00
N ASP A 44 -5.62 -2.23 4.91
CA ASP A 44 -4.79 -2.66 6.02
C ASP A 44 -5.66 -3.34 7.08
N ARG A 45 -5.37 -4.62 7.34
CA ARG A 45 -6.09 -5.44 8.32
C ARG A 45 -5.40 -5.45 9.70
N ARG A 46 -4.23 -4.84 9.82
CA ARG A 46 -3.49 -4.75 11.08
C ARG A 46 -4.23 -3.86 12.07
N LYS A 47 -4.05 -4.12 13.35
CA LYS A 47 -4.60 -3.26 14.41
C LYS A 47 -3.97 -1.88 14.33
N ALA A 48 -4.80 -0.85 14.38
CA ALA A 48 -4.35 0.54 14.39
C ALA A 48 -3.79 0.90 15.78
N LEU A 49 -2.48 0.74 15.97
CA LEU A 49 -1.82 1.00 17.25
C LEU A 49 -1.37 2.46 17.42
N PHE A 50 -1.20 3.18 16.32
CA PHE A 50 -0.67 4.54 16.32
C PHE A 50 -1.76 5.57 15.99
N PRO A 51 -1.72 6.78 16.59
CA PRO A 51 -2.68 7.85 16.29
C PRO A 51 -2.67 8.30 14.82
N ARG A 52 -1.52 8.18 14.17
CA ARG A 52 -1.31 8.49 12.75
C ARG A 52 -0.59 7.33 12.08
N GLN A 53 -0.98 7.04 10.85
CA GLN A 53 -0.40 5.97 10.05
C GLN A 53 -0.11 6.51 8.66
N TYR A 54 1.09 6.20 8.17
CA TYR A 54 1.58 6.72 6.91
C TYR A 54 1.83 5.56 5.96
N TYR A 55 1.35 5.73 4.74
CA TYR A 55 1.39 4.72 3.70
C TYR A 55 1.84 5.34 2.38
N ARG A 56 2.44 4.52 1.52
CA ARG A 56 2.68 4.86 0.11
C ARG A 56 2.51 3.63 -0.78
N VAL A 57 2.25 3.88 -2.06
CA VAL A 57 2.39 2.89 -3.12
C VAL A 57 3.67 3.21 -3.88
N LYS A 58 4.55 2.23 -4.04
CA LYS A 58 5.78 2.34 -4.83
C LYS A 58 5.68 1.39 -6.03
N LEU A 59 5.97 1.88 -7.23
CA LEU A 59 6.20 1.00 -8.38
C LEU A 59 7.54 0.28 -8.17
N LYS A 60 7.52 -1.05 -8.30
CA LYS A 60 8.72 -1.88 -8.27
C LYS A 60 9.28 -1.91 -9.70
N GLU A 61 10.38 -1.19 -9.89
CA GLU A 61 11.23 -1.25 -11.08
C GLU A 61 11.84 -2.65 -11.25
#